data_AF-A0A5A7MZX2-F1
#
_entry.id   AF-A0A5A7MZX2-F1
#
_cell.length_a   1.000
_cell.length_b   1.000
_cell.length_c   1.000
_cell.angle_alpha   90.00
_cell.angle_beta   90.00
_cell.angle_gamma   90.00
#
_symmetry.space_group_name_H-M   'P 1'
#
loop_
_entity.id
_entity.type
_entity.pdbx_description
1 polymer ?
#
loop_
_entity_poly.entity_id
_entity_poly.type
_entity_poly.pdbx_seq_one_letter_code
_entity_poly.pdbx_strand_id
1 'polypeptide(L)'
;MVDLEYRDIWQQIKRDAVMSGDATEAELADKDEPESEEDRADYRNIAERRVRLGLLLSELGLANKVEINRDELMRRVADEARRYPGQEREVFEFYTKNEQAMAQLRAPLYEDKVVDFILEMADLKDTEISLEDLRKAVREDDEEEESQAKDAKKAATKKTAAKKPAAKKASEKKPAEKKAPAKKAAAKKPAAKKAAPKKAASKDDSKS
;
A
#
# COMPACT_ATOMS: atom_id res chain seq x y z
N MET A 1 -0.58 -9.88 5.65
CA MET A 1 -0.17 -8.56 5.13
C MET A 1 1.30 -8.35 5.39
N VAL A 2 1.76 -8.35 6.65
CA VAL A 2 3.20 -8.21 6.97
C VAL A 2 4.07 -9.28 6.30
N ASP A 3 3.68 -10.56 6.34
CA ASP A 3 4.49 -11.62 5.73
C ASP A 3 4.56 -11.54 4.19
N LEU A 4 3.57 -10.91 3.55
CA LEU A 4 3.60 -10.68 2.10
C LEU A 4 4.56 -9.54 1.79
N GLU A 5 4.43 -8.41 2.50
CA GLU A 5 5.34 -7.27 2.36
C GLU A 5 6.79 -7.66 2.66
N TYR A 6 7.00 -8.47 3.69
CA TYR A 6 8.32 -9.01 4.03
C TYR A 6 8.95 -9.79 2.87
N ARG A 7 8.14 -10.63 2.22
CA ARG A 7 8.58 -11.38 1.04
C ARG A 7 8.88 -10.44 -0.13
N ASP A 8 8.06 -9.43 -0.35
CA ASP A 8 8.25 -8.46 -1.44
C ASP A 8 9.54 -7.65 -1.23
N ILE A 9 9.82 -7.24 0.01
CA ILE A 9 11.08 -6.60 0.41
C ILE A 9 12.26 -7.55 0.11
N TRP A 10 12.17 -8.81 0.55
CA TRP A 10 13.23 -9.77 0.29
C TRP A 10 13.48 -10.00 -1.21
N GLN A 11 12.42 -10.10 -2.00
CA GLN A 11 12.53 -10.24 -3.46
C GLN A 11 13.16 -9.00 -4.11
N GLN A 12 12.85 -7.80 -3.61
CA GLN A 12 13.50 -6.58 -4.07
C GLN A 12 15.00 -6.60 -3.77
N ILE A 13 15.39 -6.94 -2.54
CA ILE A 13 16.79 -7.01 -2.12
C ILE A 13 17.56 -8.04 -2.95
N LYS A 14 16.95 -9.21 -3.23
CA LYS A 14 17.55 -10.20 -4.12
C LYS A 14 17.83 -9.63 -5.51
N ARG A 15 16.86 -8.93 -6.10
CA ARG A 15 17.05 -8.28 -7.41
C ARG A 15 18.14 -7.22 -7.37
N ASP A 16 18.16 -6.41 -6.32
CA ASP A 16 19.15 -5.34 -6.18
C ASP A 16 20.56 -5.90 -6.04
N ALA A 17 20.75 -6.97 -5.25
CA ALA A 17 22.03 -7.67 -5.12
C ALA A 17 22.50 -8.32 -6.44
N VAL A 18 21.58 -8.82 -7.26
CA VAL A 18 21.91 -9.33 -8.60
C VAL A 18 22.31 -8.20 -9.55
N MET A 19 21.59 -7.07 -9.49
CA MET A 19 21.87 -5.92 -10.35
C MET A 19 23.16 -5.19 -9.97
N SER A 20 23.51 -5.14 -8.68
CA SER A 20 24.77 -4.57 -8.19
C SER A 20 25.98 -5.48 -8.44
N GLY A 21 25.74 -6.77 -8.69
CA GLY A 21 26.79 -7.78 -8.88
C GLY A 21 27.31 -8.38 -7.56
N ASP A 22 26.67 -8.09 -6.43
CA ASP A 22 27.03 -8.63 -5.11
C ASP A 22 26.67 -10.12 -4.96
N ALA A 23 25.69 -10.60 -5.75
CA ALA A 23 25.29 -12.00 -5.78
C ALA A 23 24.80 -12.41 -7.18
N THR A 24 24.80 -13.70 -7.46
CA THR A 24 24.20 -14.25 -8.67
C THR A 24 22.77 -14.73 -8.42
N GLU A 25 21.96 -14.75 -9.49
CA GLU A 25 20.60 -15.29 -9.45
C GLU A 25 20.56 -16.72 -8.88
N ALA A 26 21.54 -17.56 -9.27
CA ALA A 26 21.63 -18.94 -8.82
C ALA A 26 21.91 -19.06 -7.31
N GLU A 27 22.70 -18.17 -6.73
CA GLU A 27 23.02 -18.17 -5.30
C GLU A 27 21.83 -17.77 -4.43
N LEU A 28 20.89 -17.00 -4.98
CA LEU A 28 19.73 -16.45 -4.28
C LEU A 28 18.39 -17.13 -4.64
N ALA A 29 18.37 -17.99 -5.66
CA ALA A 29 17.17 -18.66 -6.16
C ALA A 29 16.45 -19.48 -5.07
N ASP A 30 17.21 -20.28 -4.31
CA ASP A 30 16.69 -21.17 -3.28
C ASP A 30 16.55 -20.49 -1.91
N LYS A 31 16.85 -19.18 -1.81
CA LYS A 31 16.76 -18.43 -0.56
C LYS A 31 15.40 -17.74 -0.45
N ASP A 32 14.52 -18.33 0.34
CA ASP A 32 13.20 -17.78 0.67
C ASP A 32 13.25 -16.67 1.71
N GLU A 33 14.32 -16.61 2.51
CA GLU A 33 14.56 -15.63 3.57
C GLU A 33 16.06 -15.27 3.63
N PRO A 34 16.44 -14.10 4.16
CA PRO A 34 17.84 -13.79 4.42
C PRO A 34 18.46 -14.78 5.42
N GLU A 35 19.78 -14.98 5.34
CA GLU A 35 20.49 -15.93 6.20
C GLU A 35 20.76 -15.38 7.61
N SER A 36 20.96 -14.07 7.71
CA SER A 36 21.19 -13.39 8.97
C SER A 36 19.88 -13.18 9.73
N GLU A 37 19.85 -13.58 11.01
CA GLU A 37 18.72 -13.30 11.91
C GLU A 37 18.51 -11.79 12.13
N GLU A 38 19.57 -10.99 11.99
CA GLU A 38 19.48 -9.53 12.05
C GLU A 38 18.71 -8.99 10.85
N ASP A 39 19.11 -9.37 9.63
CA ASP A 39 18.45 -8.96 8.40
C ASP A 39 16.98 -9.41 8.38
N ARG A 40 16.68 -10.61 8.91
CA ARG A 40 15.30 -11.06 9.08
C ARG A 40 14.50 -10.11 9.95
N ALA A 41 15.05 -9.72 11.10
CA ALA A 41 14.38 -8.82 12.02
C ALA A 41 14.18 -7.43 11.39
N ASP A 42 15.19 -6.91 10.71
CA ASP A 42 15.17 -5.57 10.10
C ASP A 42 14.16 -5.50 8.95
N TYR A 43 14.18 -6.46 8.03
CA TYR A 43 13.21 -6.48 6.93
C TYR A 43 11.78 -6.69 7.44
N ARG A 44 11.62 -7.42 8.54
CA ARG A 44 10.32 -7.58 9.19
C ARG A 44 9.84 -6.28 9.83
N ASN A 45 10.73 -5.50 10.45
CA ASN A 45 10.42 -4.18 10.96
C ASN A 45 10.01 -3.22 9.83
N ILE A 46 10.71 -3.25 8.69
CA ILE A 46 10.35 -2.46 7.50
C ILE A 46 8.98 -2.89 6.98
N ALA A 47 8.72 -4.19 6.88
CA ALA A 47 7.42 -4.72 6.46
C ALA A 47 6.28 -4.28 7.38
N GLU A 48 6.49 -4.34 8.70
CA GLU A 48 5.52 -3.85 9.68
C GLU A 48 5.28 -2.34 9.53
N ARG A 49 6.32 -1.54 9.35
CA ARG A 49 6.22 -0.08 9.14
C ARG A 49 5.40 0.22 7.88
N ARG A 50 5.72 -0.41 6.74
CA ARG A 50 5.01 -0.23 5.47
C ARG A 50 3.54 -0.63 5.56
N VAL A 51 3.24 -1.79 6.14
CA VAL A 51 1.85 -2.23 6.31
C VAL A 51 1.06 -1.28 7.22
N ARG A 52 1.66 -0.81 8.33
CA ARG A 52 1.00 0.16 9.22
C ARG A 52 0.72 1.48 8.50
N LEU A 53 1.67 1.98 7.72
CA LEU A 53 1.50 3.20 6.92
C LEU A 53 0.44 3.04 5.84
N GLY A 54 0.46 1.94 5.07
CA GLY A 54 -0.55 1.68 4.06
C GLY A 54 -1.96 1.60 4.64
N LEU A 55 -2.13 0.96 5.81
CA LEU A 55 -3.40 0.93 6.52
C LEU A 55 -3.83 2.32 7.01
N LEU A 56 -2.90 3.12 7.52
CA LEU A 56 -3.17 4.49 7.96
C LEU A 56 -3.62 5.38 6.80
N LEU A 57 -2.90 5.37 5.68
CA LEU A 57 -3.25 6.12 4.47
C LEU A 57 -4.60 5.67 3.92
N SER A 58 -4.86 4.36 3.90
CA SER A 58 -6.15 3.81 3.47
C SER A 58 -7.30 4.31 4.35
N GLU A 59 -7.16 4.25 5.68
CA GLU A 59 -8.20 4.72 6.60
C GLU A 59 -8.43 6.22 6.47
N LEU A 60 -7.37 7.01 6.34
CA LEU A 60 -7.48 8.46 6.18
C LEU A 60 -8.18 8.84 4.87
N GLY A 61 -7.80 8.19 3.77
CA GLY A 61 -8.42 8.40 2.47
C GLY A 61 -9.90 8.04 2.47
N LEU A 62 -10.29 6.93 3.15
CA LEU A 62 -11.68 6.53 3.32
C LEU A 62 -12.46 7.53 4.17
N ALA A 63 -11.91 7.95 5.31
CA ALA A 63 -12.54 8.90 6.23
C ALA A 63 -12.84 10.25 5.55
N ASN A 64 -11.95 10.70 4.67
CA ASN A 64 -12.06 11.96 3.94
C ASN A 64 -12.67 11.81 2.53
N LYS A 65 -13.09 10.61 2.15
CA LYS A 65 -13.69 10.29 0.84
C LYS A 65 -12.82 10.75 -0.33
N VAL A 66 -11.52 10.54 -0.21
CA VAL A 66 -10.60 10.74 -1.32
C VAL A 66 -10.96 9.72 -2.39
N GLU A 67 -11.20 10.20 -3.62
CA GLU A 67 -11.53 9.37 -4.77
C GLU A 67 -10.64 9.74 -5.95
N ILE A 68 -10.19 8.74 -6.71
CA ILE A 68 -9.46 8.96 -7.96
C ILE A 68 -10.46 9.11 -9.09
N ASN A 69 -10.37 10.23 -9.81
CA ASN A 69 -11.18 10.44 -11.00
C ASN A 69 -10.53 9.79 -12.24
N ARG A 70 -11.32 9.64 -13.30
CA ARG A 70 -10.86 9.00 -14.54
C ARG A 70 -9.73 9.78 -15.22
N ASP A 71 -9.74 11.11 -15.13
CA ASP A 71 -8.75 11.96 -15.80
C ASP A 71 -7.37 11.86 -15.13
N GLU A 72 -7.33 11.75 -13.81
CA GLU A 72 -6.12 11.48 -13.02
C GLU A 72 -5.52 10.13 -13.42
N LEU A 73 -6.37 9.11 -13.54
CA LEU A 73 -5.92 7.79 -13.96
C LEU A 73 -5.38 7.81 -15.40
N MET A 74 -6.03 8.52 -16.32
CA MET A 74 -5.56 8.67 -17.70
C MET A 74 -4.27 9.49 -17.80
N ARG A 75 -4.10 10.51 -16.94
CA ARG A 75 -2.82 11.23 -16.81
C ARG A 75 -1.71 10.30 -16.34
N ARG A 76 -1.97 9.48 -15.31
CA ARG A 76 -1.01 8.50 -14.81
C ARG A 76 -0.61 7.45 -15.84
N VAL A 77 -1.55 7.02 -16.69
CA VAL A 77 -1.27 6.14 -17.85
C VAL A 77 -0.38 6.84 -18.88
N ALA A 78 -0.64 8.11 -19.19
CA ALA A 78 0.19 8.88 -20.10
C ALA A 78 1.61 9.10 -19.55
N ASP A 79 1.76 9.32 -18.24
CA ASP A 79 3.07 9.40 -17.58
C ASP A 79 3.81 8.06 -17.63
N GLU A 80 3.10 6.93 -17.47
CA GLU A 80 3.68 5.59 -17.61
C GLU A 80 4.15 5.34 -19.04
N ALA A 81 3.32 5.68 -20.04
CA ALA A 81 3.66 5.53 -21.44
C ALA A 81 4.93 6.31 -21.83
N ARG A 82 5.13 7.52 -21.26
CA ARG A 82 6.36 8.30 -21.50
C ARG A 82 7.64 7.64 -21.00
N ARG A 83 7.55 6.66 -20.09
CA ARG A 83 8.71 5.87 -19.63
C ARG A 83 9.18 4.85 -20.67
N TYR A 84 8.39 4.61 -21.73
CA TYR A 84 8.68 3.63 -22.78
C TYR A 84 8.73 4.28 -24.18
N PRO A 85 9.83 5.01 -24.52
CA PRO A 85 9.97 5.66 -25.81
C PRO A 85 9.86 4.69 -26.99
N GLY A 86 9.04 5.02 -27.99
CA GLY A 86 8.79 4.19 -29.16
C GLY A 86 7.75 3.08 -28.99
N GLN A 87 7.22 2.89 -27.77
CA GLN A 87 6.15 1.93 -27.47
C GLN A 87 4.96 2.60 -26.74
N GLU A 88 4.91 3.94 -26.71
CA GLU A 88 3.97 4.71 -25.90
C GLU A 88 2.51 4.36 -26.22
N ARG A 89 2.20 4.18 -27.51
CA ARG A 89 0.86 3.81 -27.98
C ARG A 89 0.44 2.44 -27.48
N GLU A 90 1.35 1.46 -27.51
CA GLU A 90 1.09 0.10 -27.07
C GLU A 90 0.85 0.04 -25.56
N VAL A 91 1.66 0.77 -24.79
CA VAL A 91 1.50 0.90 -23.33
C VAL A 91 0.16 1.57 -22.99
N PHE A 92 -0.18 2.66 -23.67
CA PHE A 92 -1.46 3.35 -23.46
C PHE A 92 -2.66 2.44 -23.77
N GLU A 93 -2.61 1.72 -24.89
CA GLU A 93 -3.65 0.77 -25.27
C GLU A 93 -3.75 -0.41 -24.29
N PHE A 94 -2.62 -0.91 -23.80
CA PHE A 94 -2.56 -1.99 -22.83
C PHE A 94 -3.33 -1.63 -21.56
N TYR A 95 -3.04 -0.48 -20.95
CA TYR A 95 -3.76 -0.02 -19.76
C TYR A 95 -5.24 0.25 -20.07
N THR A 96 -5.55 0.91 -21.18
CA THR A 96 -6.94 1.25 -21.52
C THR A 96 -7.82 0.01 -21.73
N LYS A 97 -7.27 -1.07 -22.31
CA LYS A 97 -8.00 -2.32 -22.58
C LYS A 97 -8.00 -3.29 -21.40
N ASN A 98 -7.06 -3.16 -20.47
CA ASN A 98 -6.88 -4.08 -19.34
C ASN A 98 -7.25 -3.41 -18.01
N GLU A 99 -8.44 -3.72 -17.51
CA GLU A 99 -8.93 -3.19 -16.24
C GLU A 99 -8.06 -3.62 -15.04
N GLN A 100 -7.45 -4.81 -15.08
CA GLN A 100 -6.55 -5.24 -14.03
C GLN A 100 -5.25 -4.43 -14.02
N ALA A 101 -4.70 -4.12 -15.21
CA ALA A 101 -3.52 -3.26 -15.31
C ALA A 101 -3.83 -1.83 -14.83
N MET A 102 -5.03 -1.32 -15.15
CA MET A 102 -5.49 -0.02 -14.62
C MET A 102 -5.65 -0.01 -13.10
N ALA A 103 -6.12 -1.11 -12.51
CA ALA A 103 -6.21 -1.24 -11.06
C ALA A 103 -4.82 -1.19 -10.38
N GLN A 104 -3.77 -1.68 -11.04
CA GLN A 104 -2.40 -1.60 -10.52
C GLN A 104 -1.89 -0.15 -10.44
N LEU A 105 -2.28 0.71 -11.39
CA LEU A 105 -1.93 2.14 -11.34
C LEU A 105 -2.74 2.91 -10.30
N ARG A 106 -3.94 2.41 -9.95
CA ARG A 106 -4.84 3.09 -9.03
C ARG A 106 -4.30 3.13 -7.59
N ALA A 107 -3.67 2.06 -7.11
CA ALA A 107 -3.20 2.00 -5.72
C ALA A 107 -2.10 3.03 -5.43
N PRO A 108 -1.00 3.12 -6.20
CA PRO A 108 0.02 4.15 -5.98
C PRO A 108 -0.54 5.57 -6.15
N LEU A 109 -1.37 5.79 -7.18
CA LEU A 109 -2.02 7.09 -7.41
C LEU A 109 -2.94 7.50 -6.25
N TYR A 110 -3.52 6.53 -5.54
CA TYR A 110 -4.39 6.80 -4.40
C TYR A 110 -3.57 7.28 -3.21
N GLU A 111 -2.46 6.58 -2.95
CA GLU A 111 -1.52 6.93 -1.88
C GLU A 111 -0.97 8.35 -2.08
N ASP A 112 -0.49 8.66 -3.29
CA ASP A 112 0.00 10.00 -3.64
C ASP A 112 -1.06 11.07 -3.34
N LYS A 113 -2.30 10.83 -3.77
CA LYS A 113 -3.41 11.77 -3.56
C LYS A 113 -3.78 11.96 -2.08
N VAL A 114 -3.72 10.89 -1.29
CA VAL A 114 -3.97 10.98 0.16
C VAL A 114 -2.85 11.78 0.84
N VAL A 115 -1.60 11.58 0.41
CA VAL A 115 -0.46 12.36 0.91
C VAL A 115 -0.61 13.84 0.56
N ASP A 116 -0.97 14.17 -0.68
CA ASP A 116 -1.25 15.55 -1.09
C ASP A 116 -2.34 16.18 -0.22
N PHE A 117 -3.43 15.44 0.03
CA PHE A 117 -4.49 15.90 0.94
C PHE A 117 -4.01 16.15 2.37
N ILE A 118 -3.11 15.31 2.90
CA ILE A 118 -2.47 15.55 4.21
C ILE A 118 -1.68 16.86 4.19
N LEU A 119 -0.87 17.05 3.14
CA LEU A 119 -0.02 18.23 2.99
C LEU A 119 -0.83 19.53 2.87
N GLU A 120 -1.99 19.51 2.21
CA GLU A 120 -2.90 20.66 2.13
C GLU A 120 -3.46 21.09 3.50
N MET A 121 -3.56 20.17 4.46
CA MET A 121 -4.04 20.45 5.82
C MET A 121 -2.90 20.72 6.81
N ALA A 122 -1.65 20.44 6.43
CA ALA A 122 -0.50 20.58 7.30
C ALA A 122 -0.06 22.05 7.42
N ASP A 123 0.41 22.44 8.61
CA ASP A 123 1.09 23.72 8.80
C ASP A 123 2.52 23.61 8.25
N LEU A 124 2.75 24.13 7.05
CA LEU A 124 4.03 24.07 6.36
C LEU A 124 4.91 25.27 6.78
N LYS A 125 6.16 24.98 7.14
CA LYS A 125 7.17 25.98 7.49
C LYS A 125 8.35 25.87 6.55
N ASP A 126 8.53 26.88 5.72
CA ASP A 126 9.68 26.98 4.82
C ASP A 126 10.90 27.44 5.61
N THR A 127 12.01 26.72 5.44
CA THR A 127 13.30 27.06 6.06
C THR A 127 14.36 27.12 4.97
N GLU A 128 15.03 28.27 4.84
CA GLU A 128 16.18 28.41 3.96
C GLU A 128 17.38 27.69 4.58
N ILE A 129 17.91 26.70 3.87
CA ILE A 129 19.09 25.91 4.29
C ILE A 129 20.14 25.96 3.18
N SER A 130 21.42 25.98 3.56
CA SER A 130 22.51 25.90 2.59
C SER A 130 22.63 24.48 2.02
N LEU A 131 23.23 24.32 0.83
CA LEU A 131 23.46 22.99 0.25
C LEU A 131 24.36 22.11 1.15
N GLU A 132 25.34 22.73 1.82
CA GLU A 132 26.25 22.03 2.72
C GLU A 132 25.52 21.55 3.98
N ASP A 133 24.67 22.39 4.55
CA ASP A 133 23.85 22.04 5.71
C ASP A 133 22.81 20.98 5.37
N LEU A 134 22.18 21.05 4.18
CA LEU A 134 21.25 20.03 3.72
C LEU A 134 21.94 18.66 3.57
N ARG A 135 23.12 18.65 2.93
CA ARG A 135 23.91 17.41 2.80
C ARG A 135 24.35 16.85 4.14
N LYS A 136 24.66 17.74 5.09
CA LYS A 136 25.02 17.35 6.45
C LYS A 136 23.81 16.76 7.17
N ALA A 137 22.65 17.40 7.13
CA ALA A 137 21.42 16.92 7.73
C ALA A 137 21.01 15.55 7.17
N VAL A 138 21.07 15.34 5.85
CA VAL A 138 20.76 14.03 5.25
C VAL A 138 21.72 12.93 5.73
N ARG A 139 23.01 13.23 5.86
CA ARG A 139 23.99 12.26 6.39
C ARG A 139 23.76 11.97 7.87
N GLU A 140 23.42 13.00 8.66
CA GLU A 140 23.12 12.84 10.08
C GLU A 140 21.83 12.01 10.28
N ASP A 141 20.79 12.21 9.46
CA ASP A 141 19.57 11.39 9.48
C ASP A 141 19.86 9.91 9.13
N ASP A 142 20.70 9.64 8.11
CA ASP A 142 21.13 8.29 7.74
C ASP A 142 21.93 7.61 8.89
N GLU A 143 22.80 8.36 9.57
CA GLU A 143 23.59 7.90 10.72
C GLU A 143 22.73 7.73 12.00
N GLU A 144 21.69 8.54 12.19
CA GLU A 144 20.72 8.42 13.28
C GLU A 144 19.79 7.20 13.11
N GLU A 145 19.35 6.87 11.89
CA GLU A 145 18.62 5.62 11.63
C GLU A 145 19.50 4.38 11.91
N GLU A 146 20.79 4.41 11.55
CA GLU A 146 21.74 3.33 11.86
C GLU A 146 22.03 3.19 13.37
N SER A 147 22.15 4.30 14.10
CA SER A 147 22.46 4.27 15.53
C SER A 147 21.26 3.83 16.38
N GLN A 148 20.03 4.24 16.01
CA GLN A 148 18.81 3.77 16.67
C GLN A 148 18.56 2.28 16.43
N ALA A 149 18.91 1.74 15.25
CA ALA A 149 18.88 0.30 14.98
C ALA A 149 19.87 -0.47 15.87
N LYS A 150 21.10 0.07 16.06
CA LYS A 150 22.14 -0.55 16.92
C LYS A 150 21.79 -0.51 18.42
N ASP A 151 21.16 0.56 18.91
CA ASP A 151 20.76 0.68 20.32
C ASP A 151 19.53 -0.17 20.67
N ALA A 152 18.58 -0.35 19.75
CA ALA A 152 17.47 -1.29 19.92
C ALA A 152 17.96 -2.74 20.05
N LYS A 153 19.00 -3.13 19.28
CA LYS A 153 19.63 -4.46 19.33
C LYS A 153 20.35 -4.73 20.67
N LYS A 154 20.92 -3.69 21.29
CA LYS A 154 21.59 -3.76 22.61
C LYS A 154 20.62 -3.84 23.79
N ALA A 155 19.40 -3.29 23.64
CA ALA A 155 18.34 -3.40 24.63
C ALA A 155 17.67 -4.79 24.63
N ALA A 156 17.54 -5.43 23.47
CA ALA A 156 16.93 -6.76 23.33
C ALA A 156 17.79 -7.89 23.94
N THR A 157 19.12 -7.79 23.86
CA THR A 157 20.07 -8.79 24.40
C THR A 157 20.18 -8.78 25.92
N LYS A 158 19.76 -7.71 26.61
CA LYS A 158 19.82 -7.62 28.08
C LYS A 158 18.59 -8.17 28.80
N LYS A 159 17.52 -8.56 28.08
CA LYS A 159 16.25 -8.99 28.69
C LYS A 159 16.02 -10.52 28.70
N THR A 160 16.93 -11.33 28.18
CA THR A 160 16.79 -12.80 28.13
C THR A 160 17.55 -13.57 29.22
N ALA A 161 18.23 -12.89 30.15
CA ALA A 161 18.96 -13.52 31.25
C ALA A 161 18.27 -13.38 32.62
N ALA A 162 16.94 -13.52 32.72
CA ALA A 162 16.28 -13.73 34.02
C ALA A 162 14.86 -14.31 33.89
N LYS A 163 14.74 -15.64 33.69
CA LYS A 163 13.88 -16.57 34.46
C LYS A 163 13.65 -17.89 33.71
N LYS A 164 14.30 -18.96 34.21
CA LYS A 164 13.89 -20.37 33.99
C LYS A 164 12.64 -20.68 34.86
N PRO A 165 11.81 -21.68 34.50
CA PRO A 165 10.39 -21.77 34.88
C PRO A 165 10.15 -22.68 36.09
N ALA A 166 9.01 -22.50 36.76
CA ALA A 166 8.42 -23.49 37.65
C ALA A 166 6.93 -23.68 37.29
N ALA A 167 6.60 -24.91 36.92
CA ALA A 167 5.30 -25.41 36.53
C ALA A 167 4.34 -25.58 37.73
N LYS A 168 3.03 -25.46 37.52
CA LYS A 168 2.04 -26.53 37.78
C LYS A 168 0.57 -26.10 37.53
N LYS A 169 -0.12 -27.02 36.82
CA LYS A 169 -1.55 -27.44 36.88
C LYS A 169 -2.64 -26.39 36.64
N ALA A 170 -3.37 -26.45 35.52
CA ALA A 170 -4.43 -27.41 35.14
C ALA A 170 -5.78 -27.16 35.80
N SER A 171 -6.77 -26.74 35.01
CA SER A 171 -8.14 -27.28 35.04
C SER A 171 -8.97 -26.78 33.84
N GLU A 172 -9.50 -27.75 33.09
CA GLU A 172 -10.54 -27.64 32.08
C GLU A 172 -11.84 -27.00 32.62
N LYS A 173 -12.60 -26.31 31.75
CA LYS A 173 -13.99 -26.67 31.43
C LYS A 173 -14.54 -25.87 30.23
N LYS A 174 -14.98 -26.62 29.21
CA LYS A 174 -15.78 -26.23 28.04
C LYS A 174 -17.31 -26.27 28.43
N PRO A 175 -18.29 -26.04 27.54
CA PRO A 175 -19.24 -24.93 27.57
C PRO A 175 -20.71 -25.37 27.72
N ALA A 176 -21.65 -24.43 27.88
CA ALA A 176 -23.10 -24.65 27.68
C ALA A 176 -23.71 -23.33 27.17
N GLU A 177 -24.02 -23.18 25.88
CA GLU A 177 -25.22 -23.56 25.09
C GLU A 177 -26.55 -22.83 25.41
N LYS A 178 -27.12 -22.26 24.32
CA LYS A 178 -28.55 -22.14 23.93
C LYS A 178 -29.48 -21.14 24.64
N LYS A 179 -29.95 -20.13 23.87
CA LYS A 179 -31.30 -20.11 23.21
C LYS A 179 -31.62 -18.75 22.54
N ALA A 180 -31.84 -18.78 21.22
CA ALA A 180 -32.86 -17.97 20.52
C ALA A 180 -34.24 -18.67 20.69
N PRO A 181 -35.42 -18.19 20.20
CA PRO A 181 -35.66 -17.25 19.08
C PRO A 181 -36.96 -16.38 19.18
N ALA A 182 -37.36 -15.81 18.01
CA ALA A 182 -38.71 -15.33 17.60
C ALA A 182 -39.11 -13.87 17.92
N LYS A 183 -39.93 -13.15 17.14
CA LYS A 183 -40.37 -13.06 15.72
C LYS A 183 -41.51 -12.02 15.70
N LYS A 184 -41.52 -11.03 14.79
CA LYS A 184 -42.68 -10.42 14.06
C LYS A 184 -42.21 -9.11 13.39
N ALA A 185 -42.19 -8.89 12.07
CA ALA A 185 -43.07 -9.13 10.91
C ALA A 185 -44.02 -7.96 10.56
N ALA A 186 -44.19 -7.80 9.23
CA ALA A 186 -45.08 -6.93 8.43
C ALA A 186 -44.48 -5.55 8.04
N ALA A 187 -44.11 -5.22 6.79
CA ALA A 187 -44.70 -5.37 5.44
C ALA A 187 -45.85 -4.38 5.12
N LYS A 188 -45.62 -3.44 4.18
CA LYS A 188 -46.45 -3.21 2.96
C LYS A 188 -45.90 -2.10 2.04
N LYS A 189 -45.79 -2.47 0.76
CA LYS A 189 -45.57 -1.75 -0.53
C LYS A 189 -46.85 -0.97 -0.96
N PRO A 190 -47.07 -0.50 -2.22
CA PRO A 190 -46.24 0.10 -3.30
C PRO A 190 -46.87 1.35 -3.99
N ALA A 191 -46.17 2.03 -4.92
CA ALA A 191 -46.64 2.59 -6.23
C ALA A 191 -45.55 3.57 -6.76
N ALA A 192 -44.95 3.54 -7.96
CA ALA A 192 -45.29 3.23 -9.36
C ALA A 192 -45.94 4.37 -10.17
N LYS A 193 -45.36 4.60 -11.38
CA LYS A 193 -45.73 5.45 -12.54
C LYS A 193 -45.06 6.84 -12.59
N LYS A 194 -44.54 7.34 -13.73
CA LYS A 194 -44.86 7.16 -15.17
C LYS A 194 -43.62 7.64 -15.99
N ALA A 195 -43.07 6.86 -16.93
CA ALA A 195 -43.38 6.83 -18.37
C ALA A 195 -42.90 8.06 -19.19
N ALA A 196 -41.95 7.80 -20.11
CA ALA A 196 -41.80 8.53 -21.37
C ALA A 196 -42.96 8.24 -22.33
N PRO A 197 -43.23 9.14 -23.31
CA PRO A 197 -43.29 8.64 -24.69
C PRO A 197 -42.80 9.63 -25.79
N LYS A 198 -42.10 9.03 -26.77
CA LYS A 198 -42.30 9.06 -28.25
C LYS A 198 -42.21 10.36 -29.11
N LYS A 199 -41.38 10.20 -30.17
CA LYS A 199 -41.56 10.44 -31.64
C LYS A 199 -42.01 11.80 -32.19
N ALA A 200 -41.20 12.34 -33.12
CA ALA A 200 -41.47 12.62 -34.55
C ALA A 200 -40.18 13.26 -35.15
N ALA A 201 -39.53 12.79 -36.23
CA ALA A 201 -39.89 12.65 -37.65
C ALA A 201 -40.00 13.98 -38.44
N SER A 202 -38.94 14.34 -39.18
CA SER A 202 -38.91 15.05 -40.50
C SER A 202 -37.43 15.27 -40.88
N LYS A 203 -36.83 14.60 -41.88
CA LYS A 203 -36.84 14.96 -43.32
C LYS A 203 -36.79 16.48 -43.58
N ASP A 204 -35.61 16.96 -43.95
CA ASP A 204 -35.37 18.06 -44.90
C ASP A 204 -33.95 17.81 -45.43
N ASP A 205 -33.79 17.23 -46.62
CA ASP A 205 -33.73 17.87 -47.94
C ASP A 205 -32.44 18.69 -48.18
N SER A 206 -31.73 18.29 -49.25
CA SER A 206 -30.84 19.10 -50.10
C SER A 206 -29.67 19.86 -49.45
N LYS A 207 -28.42 19.47 -49.81
CA LYS A 207 -27.68 20.14 -50.91
C LYS A 207 -26.21 19.66 -50.94
N SER A 208 -25.86 19.04 -52.07
CA SER A 208 -24.52 18.83 -52.68
C SER A 208 -23.44 18.08 -51.90
#